data_AF-A0A521K423-F1
#
_entry.id   AF-A0A521K423-F1
#
_cell.length_a   1.000
_cell.length_b   1.000
_cell.length_c   1.000
_cell.angle_alpha   90.00
_cell.angle_beta   90.00
_cell.angle_gamma   90.00
#
_symmetry.space_group_name_H-M   'P 1'
#
loop_
_entity.id
_entity.type
_entity.pdbx_description
1 polymer ?
#
loop_
_entity_poly.entity_id
_entity_poly.type
_entity_poly.pdbx_seq_one_letter_code
_entity_poly.pdbx_strand_id
1 'polypeptide(L)'
;MRLPHVPGRAPRRGAALMLSLLVLFVLVAIVFQLNIATGTDARIARNEVVLTQMDLAISSAQLEVFEKLKADSQSSESGAQGGAGGAGGGMPGLPSGGGDSQSMGFGDTSGFGGGGAGGGGNPFGGGGGGGQGGQQGPVDSMQDEWYRPERTSINEIDLRIFIQDEDSKYNVLAILTKDENEARKALDRLTRIFDLCREGTAADIDGARARRMAESVRDHLKQRLDSVLPRPVLLTDADKDGNTLEQGLPLSLREFAVLPGFDESQFRDYRDSEGRVVHSVSSFLTVWTALSTRAEHAQELGNAGDANNGGQGGGNPNVSGNQPGGFAGANAPSGGVDSNVGGSASSGAGAGGQGGASTTTTGIAVNLNTAPGAVLKALFDDREVPPQFWDGVIEFRNLEDEEAIDKAKEEAGGEELEPEVDEWGKEIKPRKYFKSLTDLKEIDGWENLEPQQQAEVQQLVAVQSNVFSIYITARKRTAIEDGSEAFDDPAETRKREERGGYLTRTVRIVVWRRAGGTDGVELVPLETWETIDFAPYEVLDYPDEER
;
A
#
# COMPACT_ATOMS: atom_id res chain seq x y z
N MET A 1 17.26 -32.96 107.11
CA MET A 1 17.56 -32.03 106.00
C MET A 1 16.88 -32.54 104.73
N ARG A 2 15.78 -31.90 104.31
CA ARG A 2 15.13 -32.16 103.01
C ARG A 2 15.86 -31.32 101.96
N LEU A 3 16.43 -31.97 100.94
CA LEU A 3 17.04 -31.28 99.80
C LEU A 3 15.94 -30.69 98.90
N PRO A 4 16.17 -29.50 98.31
CA PRO A 4 15.20 -28.81 97.47
C PRO A 4 15.01 -29.53 96.12
N HIS A 5 13.76 -29.70 95.73
CA HIS A 5 13.36 -30.26 94.44
C HIS A 5 13.73 -29.27 93.33
N VAL A 6 14.71 -29.64 92.50
CA VAL A 6 15.04 -28.89 91.28
C VAL A 6 13.91 -29.14 90.26
N PRO A 7 13.19 -28.10 89.80
CA PRO A 7 12.16 -28.28 88.78
C PRO A 7 12.82 -28.73 87.48
N GLY A 8 12.38 -29.88 86.95
CA GLY A 8 12.84 -30.44 85.69
C GLY A 8 12.66 -29.42 84.56
N ARG A 9 13.75 -29.05 83.90
CA ARG A 9 13.72 -28.19 82.71
C ARG A 9 12.80 -28.84 81.67
N ALA A 10 11.67 -28.19 81.38
CA ALA A 10 10.71 -28.59 80.35
C ALA A 10 11.42 -28.85 78.99
N PRO A 11 10.88 -29.73 78.14
CA PRO A 11 11.57 -30.24 76.95
C PRO A 11 11.74 -29.16 75.86
N ARG A 12 12.81 -28.36 75.94
CA ARG A 12 13.21 -27.36 74.93
C ARG A 12 13.64 -27.95 73.57
N ARG A 13 13.69 -29.28 73.44
CA ARG A 13 14.09 -29.98 72.20
C ARG A 13 13.04 -29.87 71.10
N GLY A 14 11.75 -29.78 71.45
CA GLY A 14 10.66 -29.64 70.46
C GLY A 14 10.67 -28.27 69.77
N ALA A 15 10.95 -27.19 70.51
CA ALA A 15 11.00 -25.84 69.96
C ALA A 15 12.15 -25.65 68.96
N ALA A 16 13.32 -26.25 69.24
CA ALA A 16 14.47 -26.18 68.33
C ALA A 16 14.22 -26.92 67.00
N LEU A 17 13.56 -28.08 67.04
CA LEU A 17 13.18 -28.83 65.84
C LEU A 17 12.15 -28.06 64.99
N MET A 18 11.12 -27.50 65.62
CA MET A 18 10.12 -26.68 64.91
C MET A 18 10.75 -25.44 64.26
N LEU A 19 11.70 -24.79 64.95
CA LEU A 19 12.43 -23.65 64.40
C LEU A 19 13.33 -24.06 63.23
N SER A 20 14.01 -25.21 63.32
CA SER A 20 14.83 -25.73 62.22
C SER A 20 14.00 -26.10 60.98
N LEU A 21 12.81 -26.68 61.17
CA LEU A 21 11.87 -27.01 60.10
C LEU A 21 11.34 -25.73 59.42
N LEU A 22 11.00 -24.70 60.20
CA LEU A 22 10.56 -23.41 59.69
C LEU A 22 11.65 -22.75 58.83
N VAL A 23 12.89 -22.71 59.33
CA VAL A 23 14.03 -22.17 58.57
C VAL A 23 14.26 -22.96 57.28
N LEU A 24 14.13 -24.29 57.31
CA LEU A 24 14.23 -25.12 56.10
C LEU A 24 13.15 -24.78 55.08
N PHE A 25 11.88 -24.63 55.49
CA PHE A 25 10.81 -24.24 54.58
C PHE A 25 11.05 -22.87 53.95
N VAL A 26 11.54 -21.90 54.72
CA VAL A 26 11.90 -20.57 54.20
C VAL A 26 13.04 -20.68 53.19
N LEU A 27 14.08 -21.47 53.46
CA LEU A 27 15.18 -21.68 52.51
C LEU A 27 14.71 -22.36 51.22
N VAL A 28 13.87 -23.39 51.31
CA VAL A 28 13.29 -24.05 50.13
C VAL A 28 12.45 -23.06 49.32
N ALA A 29 11.65 -22.22 49.98
CA ALA A 29 10.86 -21.19 49.31
C ALA A 29 11.75 -20.16 48.60
N ILE A 30 12.83 -19.70 49.24
CA ILE A 30 13.79 -18.75 48.63
C ILE A 30 14.49 -19.38 47.42
N VAL A 31 14.96 -20.63 47.52
CA VAL A 31 15.62 -21.31 46.39
C VAL A 31 14.64 -21.52 45.24
N PHE A 32 13.39 -21.87 45.53
CA PHE A 32 12.35 -22.03 44.52
C PHE A 32 12.01 -20.70 43.83
N GLN A 33 11.87 -19.62 44.59
CA GLN A 33 11.66 -18.27 44.05
C GLN A 33 12.83 -17.81 43.18
N LEU A 34 14.08 -18.03 43.62
CA LEU A 34 15.28 -17.71 42.84
C LEU A 34 15.32 -18.52 41.53
N ASN A 35 15.01 -19.82 41.58
CA ASN A 35 15.00 -20.66 40.38
C ASN A 35 13.93 -20.18 39.38
N ILE A 36 12.72 -19.83 39.84
CA ILE A 36 11.66 -19.30 38.96
C ILE A 36 12.05 -17.93 38.39
N ALA A 37 12.57 -17.02 39.22
CA ALA A 37 12.99 -15.69 38.79
C ALA A 37 14.12 -15.77 37.75
N THR A 38 15.21 -16.49 38.07
CA THR A 38 16.32 -16.69 37.13
C THR A 38 15.90 -17.43 35.86
N GLY A 39 14.99 -18.40 35.96
CA GLY A 39 14.43 -19.10 34.80
C GLY A 39 13.60 -18.17 33.90
N THR A 40 12.84 -17.25 34.50
CA THR A 40 12.04 -16.25 33.77
C THR A 40 12.93 -15.20 33.12
N ASP A 41 13.92 -14.67 33.84
CA ASP A 41 14.89 -13.71 33.32
C ASP A 41 15.70 -14.28 32.14
N ALA A 42 16.14 -15.54 32.26
CA ALA A 42 16.84 -16.23 31.19
C ALA A 42 15.96 -16.43 29.94
N ARG A 43 14.65 -16.64 30.11
CA ARG A 43 13.70 -16.73 28.99
C ARG A 43 13.46 -15.36 28.34
N ILE A 44 13.29 -14.31 29.14
CA ILE A 44 13.12 -12.94 28.65
C ILE A 44 14.37 -12.52 27.84
N ALA A 45 15.56 -12.72 28.40
CA ALA A 45 16.82 -12.38 27.72
C ALA A 45 17.01 -13.16 26.40
N ARG A 46 16.64 -14.45 26.35
CA ARG A 46 16.65 -15.22 25.10
C ARG A 46 15.65 -14.68 24.09
N ASN A 47 14.44 -14.36 24.52
CA ASN A 47 13.42 -13.81 23.64
C ASN A 47 13.85 -12.45 23.08
N GLU A 48 14.49 -11.58 23.87
CA GLU A 48 15.01 -10.28 23.43
C GLU A 48 16.09 -10.42 22.34
N VAL A 49 17.03 -11.36 22.52
CA VAL A 49 18.02 -11.69 21.48
C VAL A 49 17.33 -12.18 20.22
N VAL A 50 16.32 -13.05 20.35
CA VAL A 50 15.57 -13.55 19.20
C VAL A 50 14.80 -12.43 18.48
N LEU A 51 14.17 -11.51 19.21
CA LEU A 51 13.51 -10.35 18.61
C LEU A 51 14.49 -9.46 17.85
N THR A 52 15.70 -9.26 18.38
CA THR A 52 16.76 -8.51 17.68
C THR A 52 17.18 -9.22 16.39
N GLN A 53 17.27 -10.55 16.40
CA GLN A 53 17.53 -11.34 15.19
C GLN A 53 16.38 -11.23 14.17
N MET A 54 15.13 -11.19 14.64
CA MET A 54 13.96 -10.96 13.78
C MET A 54 14.02 -9.59 13.12
N ASP A 55 14.31 -8.54 13.88
CA ASP A 55 14.37 -7.17 13.33
C ASP A 55 15.49 -7.06 12.25
N LEU A 56 16.62 -7.76 12.43
CA LEU A 56 17.67 -7.86 11.40
C LEU A 56 17.21 -8.63 10.15
N ALA A 57 16.52 -9.75 10.33
CA ALA A 57 15.97 -10.54 9.22
C ALA A 57 14.91 -9.75 8.44
N ILE A 58 14.03 -9.04 9.14
CA ILE A 58 13.01 -8.16 8.56
C ILE A 58 13.68 -7.03 7.75
N SER A 59 14.72 -6.40 8.29
CA SER A 59 15.46 -5.33 7.59
C SER A 59 16.12 -5.84 6.31
N SER A 60 16.62 -7.08 6.32
CA SER A 60 17.19 -7.71 5.12
C SER A 60 16.11 -7.98 4.07
N ALA A 61 14.98 -8.55 4.46
CA ALA A 61 13.85 -8.82 3.57
C ALA A 61 13.24 -7.52 3.00
N GLN A 62 13.19 -6.45 3.80
CA GLN A 62 12.75 -5.14 3.34
C GLN A 62 13.57 -4.63 2.16
N LEU A 63 14.90 -4.76 2.21
CA LEU A 63 15.77 -4.31 1.12
C LEU A 63 15.52 -5.11 -0.16
N GLU A 64 15.30 -6.42 -0.04
CA GLU A 64 14.95 -7.27 -1.18
C GLU A 64 13.62 -6.85 -1.82
N VAL A 65 12.58 -6.62 -1.00
CA VAL A 65 11.28 -6.12 -1.47
C VAL A 65 11.40 -4.77 -2.16
N PHE A 66 12.24 -3.87 -1.64
CA PHE A 66 12.46 -2.57 -2.26
C PHE A 66 13.08 -2.69 -3.65
N GLU A 67 14.03 -3.61 -3.84
CA GLU A 67 14.60 -3.85 -5.16
C GLU A 67 13.59 -4.50 -6.12
N LYS A 68 12.74 -5.42 -5.63
CA LYS A 68 11.64 -6.00 -6.43
C LYS A 68 10.66 -4.94 -6.92
N LEU A 69 10.17 -4.07 -6.03
CA LEU A 69 9.24 -2.99 -6.40
C LEU A 69 9.85 -1.97 -7.38
N LYS A 70 11.16 -1.72 -7.30
CA LYS A 70 11.86 -0.88 -8.28
C LYS A 70 12.00 -1.56 -9.64
N ALA A 71 12.40 -2.83 -9.65
CA ALA A 71 12.59 -3.61 -10.87
C ALA A 71 11.28 -3.77 -11.66
N ASP A 72 10.19 -4.03 -10.95
CA ASP A 72 8.83 -4.11 -11.50
C ASP A 72 8.46 -2.83 -12.28
N SER A 73 8.63 -1.67 -11.66
CA SER A 73 8.33 -0.39 -12.30
C SER A 73 9.25 -0.08 -13.49
N GLN A 74 10.52 -0.50 -13.46
CA GLN A 74 11.43 -0.36 -14.62
C GLN A 74 11.07 -1.28 -15.78
N SER A 75 10.61 -2.49 -15.49
CA SER A 75 10.19 -3.46 -16.51
C SER A 75 9.00 -2.92 -17.32
N SER A 76 8.06 -2.27 -16.63
CA SER A 76 6.90 -1.60 -17.21
C SER A 76 7.27 -0.45 -18.15
N GLU A 77 8.32 0.33 -17.86
CA GLU A 77 8.77 1.42 -18.73
C GLU A 77 9.45 0.91 -20.01
N SER A 78 10.17 -0.21 -19.94
CA SER A 78 10.89 -0.78 -21.08
C SER A 78 9.99 -1.47 -22.12
N GLY A 79 8.80 -1.93 -21.72
CA GLY A 79 7.80 -2.55 -22.62
C GLY A 79 7.16 -1.58 -23.61
N ALA A 80 7.25 -0.27 -23.38
CA ALA A 80 6.66 0.75 -24.25
C ALA A 80 7.48 1.02 -25.53
N GLN A 81 8.67 0.41 -25.68
CA GLN A 81 9.54 0.66 -26.84
C GLN A 81 10.17 -0.63 -27.41
N GLY A 82 9.32 -1.48 -27.97
CA GLY A 82 9.75 -2.46 -28.98
C GLY A 82 9.36 -3.89 -28.64
N GLY A 83 8.43 -4.43 -29.44
CA GLY A 83 8.25 -5.87 -29.53
C GLY A 83 9.53 -6.59 -29.97
N ALA A 84 9.60 -7.85 -29.57
CA ALA A 84 10.57 -8.89 -29.91
C ALA A 84 11.93 -8.83 -29.18
N GLY A 85 12.10 -9.72 -28.19
CA GLY A 85 13.41 -10.27 -27.84
C GLY A 85 13.78 -10.32 -26.36
N GLY A 86 12.99 -10.96 -25.51
CA GLY A 86 13.40 -11.34 -24.15
C GLY A 86 14.04 -12.72 -24.11
N ALA A 87 15.30 -12.82 -24.52
CA ALA A 87 16.10 -14.04 -24.35
C ALA A 87 16.48 -14.22 -22.87
N GLY A 88 16.38 -15.45 -22.37
CA GLY A 88 16.55 -15.84 -20.98
C GLY A 88 17.78 -15.26 -20.28
N GLY A 89 17.52 -14.61 -19.15
CA GLY A 89 18.52 -14.25 -18.15
C GLY A 89 18.78 -15.44 -17.24
N GLY A 90 19.85 -16.20 -17.52
CA GLY A 90 20.38 -17.18 -16.60
C GLY A 90 20.81 -16.52 -15.28
N MET A 91 20.45 -17.14 -14.16
CA MET A 91 20.92 -16.77 -12.83
C MET A 91 22.46 -16.63 -12.80
N PRO A 92 23.01 -15.60 -12.15
CA PRO A 92 24.42 -15.57 -11.79
C PRO A 92 24.67 -16.60 -10.68
N GLY A 93 25.33 -17.70 -11.03
CA GLY A 93 25.71 -18.75 -10.10
C GLY A 93 26.60 -18.25 -8.96
N LEU A 94 26.28 -18.68 -7.74
CA LEU A 94 27.12 -18.55 -6.56
C LEU A 94 28.53 -19.14 -6.83
N PRO A 95 29.62 -18.47 -6.41
CA PRO A 95 30.95 -19.07 -6.47
C PRO A 95 31.10 -20.11 -5.35
N SER A 96 30.96 -21.37 -5.72
CA SER A 96 31.44 -22.52 -4.94
C SER A 96 32.97 -22.48 -4.91
N GLY A 97 33.54 -22.42 -3.70
CA GLY A 97 34.97 -22.48 -3.46
C GLY A 97 35.57 -23.84 -3.83
N GLY A 98 36.72 -23.80 -4.50
CA GLY A 98 37.51 -25.01 -4.80
C GLY A 98 38.79 -24.69 -5.59
N GLY A 99 39.91 -24.65 -4.86
CA GLY A 99 41.20 -25.25 -5.21
C GLY A 99 41.88 -25.01 -6.57
N ASP A 100 43.13 -24.56 -6.47
CA ASP A 100 44.28 -24.94 -7.30
C ASP A 100 44.60 -24.20 -8.62
N SER A 101 45.56 -23.29 -8.46
CA SER A 101 46.88 -23.33 -9.10
C SER A 101 47.09 -22.79 -10.53
N GLN A 102 48.16 -22.00 -10.64
CA GLN A 102 49.02 -21.78 -11.81
C GLN A 102 48.48 -20.99 -13.03
N SER A 103 49.00 -19.78 -13.19
CA SER A 103 50.05 -19.46 -14.19
C SER A 103 49.85 -18.09 -14.82
N MET A 104 50.98 -17.45 -15.12
CA MET A 104 51.09 -16.11 -15.71
C MET A 104 50.65 -16.09 -17.17
N GLY A 105 50.13 -14.95 -17.63
CA GLY A 105 49.94 -14.68 -19.06
C GLY A 105 49.67 -13.22 -19.36
N PHE A 106 50.73 -12.50 -19.73
CA PHE A 106 50.74 -11.13 -20.24
C PHE A 106 49.87 -10.99 -21.51
N GLY A 107 49.31 -9.78 -21.70
CA GLY A 107 48.25 -9.51 -22.68
C GLY A 107 48.65 -9.49 -24.15
N ASP A 108 47.64 -9.24 -24.98
CA ASP A 108 47.79 -8.69 -26.32
C ASP A 108 46.53 -7.90 -26.68
N THR A 109 46.75 -6.65 -27.07
CA THR A 109 45.80 -5.71 -27.62
C THR A 109 46.22 -5.47 -29.06
N SER A 110 45.47 -6.01 -30.03
CA SER A 110 45.22 -5.39 -31.34
C SER A 110 44.60 -6.38 -32.32
N GLY A 111 43.65 -5.89 -33.12
CA GLY A 111 43.61 -6.27 -34.53
C GLY A 111 42.25 -6.56 -35.15
N PHE A 112 41.83 -5.62 -36.02
CA PHE A 112 41.14 -5.81 -37.31
C PHE A 112 39.86 -6.66 -37.34
N GLY A 113 38.70 -6.15 -37.75
CA GLY A 113 38.44 -5.44 -39.00
C GLY A 113 37.80 -6.40 -40.01
N GLY A 114 36.62 -6.09 -40.54
CA GLY A 114 36.02 -6.86 -41.63
C GLY A 114 34.52 -6.66 -41.77
N GLY A 115 34.11 -5.95 -42.82
CA GLY A 115 32.70 -5.68 -43.14
C GLY A 115 32.02 -6.72 -44.02
N GLY A 116 30.81 -6.37 -44.44
CA GLY A 116 29.98 -7.05 -45.45
C GLY A 116 28.52 -6.69 -45.21
N ALA A 117 27.92 -5.70 -45.90
CA ALA A 117 27.45 -5.72 -47.29
C ALA A 117 26.16 -6.53 -47.52
N GLY A 118 25.06 -5.81 -47.76
CA GLY A 118 24.17 -6.06 -48.90
C GLY A 118 22.88 -6.84 -48.64
N GLY A 119 21.75 -6.20 -48.96
CA GLY A 119 20.46 -6.89 -49.13
C GLY A 119 19.29 -5.94 -49.27
N GLY A 120 19.10 -5.38 -50.47
CA GLY A 120 17.90 -4.61 -50.82
C GLY A 120 16.71 -5.49 -51.17
N GLY A 121 15.49 -4.99 -50.96
CA GLY A 121 14.28 -5.67 -51.42
C GLY A 121 12.97 -4.92 -51.10
N ASN A 122 12.40 -4.32 -52.15
CA ASN A 122 10.99 -3.93 -52.36
C ASN A 122 10.33 -2.75 -51.61
N PRO A 123 9.86 -1.74 -52.36
CA PRO A 123 8.85 -0.78 -51.93
C PRO A 123 7.50 -1.13 -52.57
N PHE A 124 6.51 -1.65 -51.84
CA PHE A 124 5.07 -1.53 -52.13
C PHE A 124 4.27 -2.44 -51.18
N GLY A 125 3.29 -1.87 -50.48
CA GLY A 125 2.11 -2.62 -50.03
C GLY A 125 1.67 -2.37 -48.58
N GLY A 126 0.42 -1.91 -48.45
CA GLY A 126 -0.40 -2.17 -47.26
C GLY A 126 -0.65 -0.96 -46.37
N GLY A 127 -1.78 -0.29 -46.60
CA GLY A 127 -2.35 0.63 -45.61
C GLY A 127 -2.69 -0.14 -44.33
N GLY A 128 -1.93 0.13 -43.27
CA GLY A 128 -2.28 -0.24 -41.90
C GLY A 128 -3.12 0.87 -41.29
N GLY A 129 -4.31 0.53 -40.81
CA GLY A 129 -5.13 1.41 -39.99
C GLY A 129 -4.29 1.89 -38.81
N GLY A 130 -4.28 3.21 -38.61
CA GLY A 130 -3.70 3.82 -37.42
C GLY A 130 -4.50 3.42 -36.21
N GLY A 131 -4.15 2.29 -35.60
CA GLY A 131 -4.41 2.06 -34.19
C GLY A 131 -3.70 3.17 -33.44
N GLN A 132 -4.46 4.03 -32.78
CA GLN A 132 -3.94 4.87 -31.71
C GLN A 132 -3.39 3.91 -30.65
N GLY A 133 -2.11 3.59 -30.75
CA GLY A 133 -1.34 3.02 -29.67
C GLY A 133 -1.29 4.07 -28.58
N GLY A 134 -2.33 4.12 -27.74
CA GLY A 134 -2.26 4.78 -26.46
C GLY A 134 -1.06 4.20 -25.74
N GLN A 135 -0.11 5.07 -25.39
CA GLN A 135 1.07 4.71 -24.63
C GLN A 135 0.57 4.04 -23.34
N GLN A 136 0.67 2.72 -23.24
CA GLN A 136 0.31 1.99 -22.03
C GLN A 136 1.33 2.43 -20.97
N GLY A 137 0.87 3.20 -19.98
CA GLY A 137 1.66 3.53 -18.81
C GLY A 137 1.90 2.27 -17.96
N PRO A 138 2.72 2.35 -16.90
CA PRO A 138 2.90 1.24 -15.96
C PRO A 138 1.54 0.80 -15.40
N VAL A 139 1.25 -0.50 -15.36
CA VAL A 139 -0.02 -1.03 -14.84
C VAL A 139 0.33 -1.91 -13.67
N ASP A 140 -0.33 -1.67 -12.54
CA ASP A 140 -0.17 -2.47 -11.33
C ASP A 140 -1.38 -3.36 -11.13
N SER A 141 -1.17 -4.64 -10.90
CA SER A 141 -2.22 -5.65 -10.88
C SER A 141 -1.99 -6.77 -9.87
N MET A 142 -3.02 -7.59 -9.64
CA MET A 142 -2.88 -8.81 -8.81
C MET A 142 -2.01 -9.90 -9.46
N GLN A 143 -1.69 -9.77 -10.76
CA GLN A 143 -0.80 -10.72 -11.43
C GLN A 143 0.67 -10.49 -11.11
N ASP A 144 1.03 -9.27 -10.72
CA ASP A 144 2.41 -8.84 -10.54
C ASP A 144 3.08 -9.66 -9.43
N GLU A 145 4.40 -9.87 -9.55
CA GLU A 145 5.17 -10.66 -8.59
C GLU A 145 5.04 -10.09 -7.17
N TRP A 146 5.04 -8.76 -7.05
CA TRP A 146 4.97 -8.08 -5.76
C TRP A 146 3.64 -8.29 -5.02
N TYR A 147 2.54 -8.58 -5.73
CA TYR A 147 1.23 -8.74 -5.10
C TYR A 147 1.14 -10.07 -4.33
N ARG A 148 1.87 -11.09 -4.79
CA ARG A 148 1.78 -12.45 -4.24
C ARG A 148 2.51 -12.53 -2.89
N PRO A 149 1.87 -13.08 -1.83
CA PRO A 149 2.56 -13.31 -0.57
C PRO A 149 3.75 -14.27 -0.74
N GLU A 150 4.91 -13.89 -0.21
CA GLU A 150 6.13 -14.69 -0.30
C GLU A 150 6.52 -15.26 1.07
N ARG A 151 7.10 -16.46 1.06
CA ARG A 151 7.69 -17.10 2.24
C ARG A 151 9.17 -17.33 2.02
N THR A 152 9.98 -16.87 2.96
CA THR A 152 11.43 -17.08 2.95
C THR A 152 11.93 -17.38 4.37
N SER A 153 13.15 -17.88 4.52
CA SER A 153 13.75 -18.14 5.82
C SER A 153 15.16 -17.56 5.88
N ILE A 154 15.41 -16.73 6.89
CA ILE A 154 16.72 -16.08 7.10
C ILE A 154 17.17 -16.40 8.52
N ASN A 155 18.30 -17.09 8.67
CA ASN A 155 18.87 -17.46 9.99
C ASN A 155 17.87 -18.20 10.91
N GLU A 156 17.16 -19.20 10.37
CA GLU A 156 16.12 -19.98 11.08
C GLU A 156 14.90 -19.14 11.54
N ILE A 157 14.71 -17.97 10.93
CA ILE A 157 13.55 -17.12 11.13
C ILE A 157 12.71 -17.21 9.87
N ASP A 158 11.51 -17.76 10.02
CA ASP A 158 10.56 -17.88 8.93
C ASP A 158 9.90 -16.51 8.73
N LEU A 159 10.00 -15.97 7.52
CA LEU A 159 9.46 -14.68 7.12
C LEU A 159 8.30 -14.90 6.16
N ARG A 160 7.18 -14.21 6.40
CA ARG A 160 6.10 -14.02 5.43
C ARG A 160 6.07 -12.56 5.03
N ILE A 161 6.23 -12.30 3.74
CA ILE A 161 6.18 -10.97 3.14
C ILE A 161 4.85 -10.83 2.40
N PHE A 162 4.16 -9.73 2.64
CA PHE A 162 2.89 -9.42 2.00
C PHE A 162 2.86 -7.94 1.67
N ILE A 163 2.60 -7.60 0.40
CA ILE A 163 2.55 -6.22 -0.05
C ILE A 163 1.10 -5.88 -0.40
N GLN A 164 0.63 -4.77 0.12
CA GLN A 164 -0.71 -4.27 -0.14
C GLN A 164 -0.61 -2.92 -0.84
N ASP A 165 -1.32 -2.80 -1.94
CA ASP A 165 -1.49 -1.55 -2.66
C ASP A 165 -2.33 -0.56 -1.84
N GLU A 166 -1.79 0.63 -1.57
CA GLU A 166 -2.52 1.69 -0.87
C GLU A 166 -3.42 2.49 -1.82
N ASP A 167 -3.08 2.60 -3.11
CA ASP A 167 -3.93 3.23 -4.12
C ASP A 167 -5.16 2.37 -4.46
N SER A 168 -5.18 1.10 -4.05
CA SER A 168 -6.38 0.26 -4.05
C SER A 168 -7.45 0.68 -3.03
N LYS A 169 -7.09 1.57 -2.09
CA LYS A 169 -7.91 1.95 -0.93
C LYS A 169 -8.48 3.36 -1.09
N TYR A 170 -9.54 3.64 -0.34
CA TYR A 170 -10.12 4.97 -0.33
C TYR A 170 -9.34 5.95 0.54
N ASN A 171 -8.93 7.07 -0.06
CA ASN A 171 -8.21 8.12 0.66
C ASN A 171 -9.16 8.96 1.52
N VAL A 172 -9.03 8.84 2.84
CA VAL A 172 -9.86 9.56 3.81
C VAL A 172 -9.68 11.07 3.71
N LEU A 173 -8.52 11.54 3.23
CA LEU A 173 -8.23 12.97 3.10
C LEU A 173 -9.12 13.67 2.06
N ALA A 174 -9.81 12.93 1.19
CA ALA A 174 -10.77 13.48 0.24
C ALA A 174 -11.90 14.29 0.92
N ILE A 175 -12.22 14.01 2.18
CA ILE A 175 -13.22 14.76 2.95
C ILE A 175 -12.78 16.18 3.34
N LEU A 176 -11.49 16.50 3.19
CA LEU A 176 -10.91 17.82 3.44
C LEU A 176 -10.83 18.69 2.18
N THR A 177 -11.38 18.22 1.06
CA THR A 177 -11.42 18.99 -0.19
C THR A 177 -12.12 20.34 0.03
N LYS A 178 -11.61 21.39 -0.62
CA LYS A 178 -12.16 22.76 -0.48
C LYS A 178 -13.59 22.92 -1.01
N ASP A 179 -13.96 22.10 -2.00
CA ASP A 179 -15.33 22.05 -2.51
C ASP A 179 -16.20 21.27 -1.52
N GLU A 180 -17.14 21.97 -0.87
CA GLU A 180 -18.05 21.38 0.11
C GLU A 180 -18.99 20.31 -0.48
N ASN A 181 -19.31 20.38 -1.78
CA ASN A 181 -20.11 19.34 -2.43
C ASN A 181 -19.28 18.07 -2.61
N GLU A 182 -18.03 18.20 -3.07
CA GLU A 182 -17.13 17.06 -3.22
C GLU A 182 -16.73 16.48 -1.86
N ALA A 183 -16.48 17.32 -0.85
CA ALA A 183 -16.24 16.88 0.52
C ALA A 183 -17.44 16.11 1.10
N ARG A 184 -18.68 16.51 0.76
CA ARG A 184 -19.88 15.77 1.15
C ARG A 184 -19.99 14.43 0.42
N LYS A 185 -19.77 14.40 -0.90
CA LYS A 185 -19.70 13.13 -1.66
C LYS A 185 -18.63 12.21 -1.07
N ALA A 186 -17.46 12.75 -0.72
CA ALA A 186 -16.37 12.00 -0.11
C ALA A 186 -16.74 11.44 1.28
N LEU A 187 -17.53 12.16 2.07
CA LEU A 187 -18.06 11.68 3.35
C LEU A 187 -19.09 10.55 3.15
N ASP A 188 -19.94 10.68 2.13
CA ASP A 188 -20.94 9.67 1.79
C ASP A 188 -20.25 8.37 1.29
N ARG A 189 -19.18 8.49 0.49
CA ARG A 189 -18.31 7.36 0.11
C ARG A 189 -17.70 6.68 1.34
N LEU A 190 -17.10 7.45 2.25
CA LEU A 190 -16.54 6.91 3.49
C LEU A 190 -17.59 6.19 4.35
N THR A 191 -18.81 6.74 4.40
CA THR A 191 -19.93 6.11 5.11
C THR A 191 -20.26 4.75 4.50
N ARG A 192 -20.37 4.66 3.17
CA ARG A 192 -20.63 3.39 2.47
C ARG A 192 -19.51 2.38 2.67
N ILE A 193 -18.25 2.81 2.68
CA ILE A 193 -17.12 1.90 2.96
C ILE A 193 -17.24 1.30 4.35
N PHE A 194 -17.55 2.11 5.37
CA PHE A 194 -17.74 1.57 6.72
C PHE A 194 -18.89 0.56 6.80
N ASP A 195 -19.99 0.79 6.07
CA ASP A 195 -21.13 -0.14 5.98
C ASP A 195 -20.72 -1.46 5.30
N LEU A 196 -20.00 -1.39 4.17
CA LEU A 196 -19.67 -2.56 3.34
C LEU A 196 -18.44 -3.36 3.83
N CYS A 197 -17.47 -2.73 4.51
CA CYS A 197 -16.17 -3.34 4.81
C CYS A 197 -16.21 -4.61 5.69
N ARG A 198 -17.32 -4.80 6.42
CA ARG A 198 -17.53 -5.95 7.32
C ARG A 198 -18.87 -6.63 7.10
N GLU A 199 -19.51 -6.32 5.97
CA GLU A 199 -20.78 -6.91 5.58
C GLU A 199 -20.66 -8.43 5.57
N GLY A 200 -21.66 -9.11 6.13
CA GLY A 200 -21.67 -10.56 6.18
C GLY A 200 -20.67 -11.18 7.16
N THR A 201 -20.18 -10.43 8.15
CA THR A 201 -19.40 -10.96 9.27
C THR A 201 -20.12 -10.76 10.62
N ALA A 202 -19.66 -11.40 11.70
CA ALA A 202 -20.23 -11.17 13.04
C ALA A 202 -19.97 -9.74 13.58
N ALA A 203 -19.12 -8.97 12.91
CA ALA A 203 -18.71 -7.62 13.31
C ALA A 203 -19.14 -6.55 12.29
N ASP A 204 -20.23 -6.83 11.60
CA ASP A 204 -20.88 -5.92 10.65
C ASP A 204 -21.19 -4.54 11.28
N ILE A 205 -21.10 -3.50 10.47
CA ILE A 205 -21.27 -2.11 10.89
C ILE A 205 -22.49 -1.55 10.18
N ASP A 206 -23.60 -1.39 10.90
CA ASP A 206 -24.81 -0.83 10.29
C ASP A 206 -24.59 0.59 9.74
N GLY A 207 -25.33 0.95 8.68
CA GLY A 207 -25.22 2.26 8.04
C GLY A 207 -25.38 3.48 8.97
N ALA A 208 -26.16 3.37 10.05
CA ALA A 208 -26.30 4.48 11.01
C ALA A 208 -25.04 4.64 11.87
N ARG A 209 -24.40 3.53 12.27
CA ARG A 209 -23.11 3.49 12.94
C ARG A 209 -22.01 3.96 11.99
N ALA A 210 -21.99 3.45 10.76
CA ALA A 210 -21.07 3.85 9.71
C ALA A 210 -21.07 5.36 9.49
N ARG A 211 -22.28 5.98 9.44
CA ARG A 211 -22.41 7.43 9.31
C ARG A 211 -21.81 8.19 10.48
N ARG A 212 -22.09 7.77 11.72
CA ARG A 212 -21.53 8.39 12.93
C ARG A 212 -20.00 8.26 12.97
N MET A 213 -19.45 7.14 12.53
CA MET A 213 -18.01 6.92 12.42
C MET A 213 -17.39 7.87 11.38
N ALA A 214 -17.98 7.97 10.18
CA ALA A 214 -17.51 8.88 9.13
C ALA A 214 -17.57 10.35 9.57
N GLU A 215 -18.66 10.77 10.25
CA GLU A 215 -18.78 12.11 10.81
C GLU A 215 -17.74 12.37 11.90
N SER A 216 -17.48 11.39 12.77
CA SER A 216 -16.43 11.50 13.80
C SER A 216 -15.04 11.67 13.19
N VAL A 217 -14.74 10.96 12.10
CA VAL A 217 -13.47 11.13 11.34
C VAL A 217 -13.40 12.53 10.72
N ARG A 218 -14.46 12.99 10.06
CA ARG A 218 -14.49 14.33 9.46
C ARG A 218 -14.29 15.42 10.51
N ASP A 219 -15.03 15.35 11.61
CA ASP A 219 -14.97 16.34 12.67
C ASP A 219 -13.59 16.33 13.31
N HIS A 220 -12.99 15.15 13.49
CA HIS A 220 -11.61 15.01 13.94
C HIS A 220 -10.58 15.67 13.02
N LEU A 221 -10.72 15.51 11.70
CA LEU A 221 -9.80 16.10 10.73
C LEU A 221 -9.99 17.61 10.58
N LYS A 222 -11.21 18.13 10.80
CA LYS A 222 -11.53 19.57 10.74
C LYS A 222 -11.20 20.32 12.04
N GLN A 223 -11.32 19.67 13.20
CA GLN A 223 -11.16 20.27 14.53
C GLN A 223 -10.03 19.58 15.31
N ARG A 224 -8.86 19.45 14.68
CA ARG A 224 -7.76 18.64 15.23
C ARG A 224 -7.17 19.23 16.51
N LEU A 225 -7.25 20.55 16.70
CA LEU A 225 -6.73 21.24 17.89
C LEU A 225 -7.46 20.87 19.18
N ASP A 226 -8.75 20.55 19.08
CA ASP A 226 -9.59 20.13 20.21
C ASP A 226 -9.57 18.60 20.42
N SER A 227 -8.66 17.90 19.72
CA SER A 227 -8.53 16.45 19.81
C SER A 227 -8.13 16.00 21.22
N VAL A 228 -8.73 14.89 21.64
CA VAL A 228 -8.49 14.26 22.94
C VAL A 228 -7.02 13.80 23.11
N LEU A 229 -6.34 13.48 22.01
CA LEU A 229 -4.97 12.99 22.06
C LEU A 229 -3.96 14.14 22.06
N PRO A 230 -3.00 14.17 23.01
CA PRO A 230 -1.89 15.11 22.96
C PRO A 230 -1.05 14.81 21.71
N ARG A 231 -0.73 15.85 20.93
CA ARG A 231 -0.04 15.70 19.64
C ARG A 231 1.23 16.51 19.54
N PRO A 232 2.24 16.00 18.82
CA PRO A 232 3.36 16.82 18.39
C PRO A 232 2.84 17.87 17.39
N VAL A 233 3.32 19.10 17.52
CA VAL A 233 3.07 20.15 16.54
C VAL A 233 3.79 19.77 15.25
N LEU A 234 3.05 19.60 14.16
CA LEU A 234 3.60 19.29 12.85
C LEU A 234 3.91 20.57 12.08
N LEU A 235 4.85 20.49 11.14
CA LEU A 235 5.14 21.61 10.23
C LEU A 235 3.92 21.97 9.36
N THR A 236 3.04 21.00 9.12
CA THR A 236 1.79 21.16 8.37
C THR A 236 0.69 21.85 9.18
N ASP A 237 0.82 21.94 10.50
CA ASP A 237 -0.18 22.56 11.37
C ASP A 237 -0.09 24.08 11.35
N ALA A 238 0.94 24.67 10.74
CA ALA A 238 1.07 26.10 10.56
C ALA A 238 0.79 26.49 9.11
N ASP A 239 -0.02 27.53 8.91
CA ASP A 239 -0.14 28.17 7.60
C ASP A 239 1.15 28.93 7.22
N LYS A 240 1.17 29.52 6.02
CA LYS A 240 2.31 30.30 5.53
C LYS A 240 2.64 31.51 6.40
N ASP A 241 1.67 31.98 7.19
CA ASP A 241 1.76 33.13 8.07
C ASP A 241 2.07 32.73 9.53
N GLY A 242 2.23 31.43 9.80
CA GLY A 242 2.53 30.89 11.11
C GLY A 242 1.33 30.72 12.04
N ASN A 243 0.09 30.87 11.53
CA ASN A 243 -1.11 30.59 12.31
C ASN A 243 -1.39 29.10 12.33
N THR A 244 -1.79 28.60 13.49
CA THR A 244 -2.19 27.20 13.63
C THR A 244 -3.48 26.94 12.86
N LEU A 245 -3.42 26.01 11.91
CA LEU A 245 -4.58 25.50 11.19
C LEU A 245 -5.42 24.63 12.15
N GLU A 246 -6.74 24.83 12.14
CA GLU A 246 -7.66 23.93 12.87
C GLU A 246 -7.72 22.53 12.24
N GLN A 247 -7.48 22.48 10.91
CA GLN A 247 -7.36 21.25 10.15
C GLN A 247 -5.99 20.62 10.40
N GLY A 248 -5.93 19.29 10.44
CA GLY A 248 -4.62 18.65 10.33
C GLY A 248 -4.66 17.20 9.88
N LEU A 249 -3.56 16.79 9.28
CA LEU A 249 -3.43 15.52 8.58
C LEU A 249 -3.05 14.40 9.56
N PRO A 250 -3.80 13.28 9.58
CA PRO A 250 -3.48 12.13 10.42
C PRO A 250 -2.14 11.53 9.99
N LEU A 251 -1.32 11.16 10.97
CA LEU A 251 -0.07 10.44 10.74
C LEU A 251 -0.32 8.95 10.49
N SER A 252 -1.45 8.41 10.98
CA SER A 252 -1.86 7.03 10.77
C SER A 252 -3.36 6.89 11.01
N LEU A 253 -3.98 5.89 10.38
CA LEU A 253 -5.38 5.51 10.64
C LEU A 253 -5.61 5.09 12.10
N ARG A 254 -4.57 4.64 12.82
CA ARG A 254 -4.67 4.30 14.25
C ARG A 254 -5.08 5.49 15.12
N GLU A 255 -4.89 6.73 14.66
CA GLU A 255 -5.43 7.92 15.36
C GLU A 255 -6.95 7.85 15.52
N PHE A 256 -7.66 7.11 14.66
CA PHE A 256 -9.10 7.01 14.70
C PHE A 256 -9.61 6.02 15.76
N ALA A 257 -8.75 5.17 16.32
CA ALA A 257 -9.13 4.16 17.33
C ALA A 257 -9.65 4.77 18.64
N VAL A 258 -9.36 6.04 18.90
CA VAL A 258 -9.87 6.76 20.09
C VAL A 258 -11.14 7.57 19.82
N LEU A 259 -11.62 7.60 18.57
CA LEU A 259 -12.78 8.40 18.19
C LEU A 259 -14.09 7.73 18.62
N PRO A 260 -15.14 8.51 18.87
CA PRO A 260 -16.45 7.96 19.19
C PRO A 260 -16.95 6.98 18.11
N GLY A 261 -17.44 5.82 18.54
CA GLY A 261 -17.96 4.79 17.66
C GLY A 261 -16.91 3.80 17.11
N PHE A 262 -15.63 4.08 17.35
CA PHE A 262 -14.53 3.19 17.00
C PHE A 262 -14.15 2.25 18.14
N ASP A 263 -13.83 1.01 17.78
CA ASP A 263 -13.29 -0.01 18.68
C ASP A 263 -11.90 -0.44 18.20
N GLU A 264 -10.99 -0.82 19.10
CA GLU A 264 -9.64 -1.25 18.71
C GLU A 264 -9.63 -2.48 17.78
N SER A 265 -10.63 -3.36 17.93
CA SER A 265 -10.84 -4.51 17.04
C SER A 265 -11.22 -4.12 15.60
N GLN A 266 -11.55 -2.85 15.35
CA GLN A 266 -11.77 -2.34 13.99
C GLN A 266 -10.47 -2.10 13.22
N PHE A 267 -9.33 -2.00 13.91
CA PHE A 267 -8.03 -1.70 13.31
C PHE A 267 -7.11 -2.93 13.23
N ARG A 268 -7.68 -4.12 13.43
CA ARG A 268 -6.97 -5.41 13.47
C ARG A 268 -7.77 -6.42 12.67
N ASP A 269 -7.04 -7.27 11.95
CA ASP A 269 -7.66 -8.42 11.31
C ASP A 269 -7.80 -9.56 12.32
N TYR A 270 -8.92 -10.27 12.28
CA TYR A 270 -9.16 -11.45 13.11
C TYR A 270 -10.17 -12.39 12.46
N ARG A 271 -10.33 -13.60 13.00
CA ARG A 271 -11.41 -14.52 12.58
C ARG A 271 -12.56 -14.46 13.58
N ASP A 272 -13.78 -14.36 13.08
CA ASP A 272 -14.98 -14.40 13.91
C ASP A 272 -15.28 -15.83 14.40
N SER A 273 -16.35 -15.98 15.18
CA SER A 273 -16.78 -17.28 15.71
C SER A 273 -17.21 -18.28 14.63
N GLU A 274 -17.49 -17.82 13.41
CA GLU A 274 -17.85 -18.63 12.26
C GLU A 274 -16.62 -18.94 11.38
N GLY A 275 -15.44 -18.48 11.79
CA GLY A 275 -14.19 -18.68 11.07
C GLY A 275 -13.99 -17.72 9.90
N ARG A 276 -14.89 -16.76 9.67
CA ARG A 276 -14.73 -15.76 8.61
C ARG A 276 -13.70 -14.73 9.02
N VAL A 277 -12.92 -14.27 8.05
CA VAL A 277 -11.95 -13.18 8.28
C VAL A 277 -12.71 -11.86 8.37
N VAL A 278 -12.51 -11.16 9.50
CA VAL A 278 -12.94 -9.79 9.70
C VAL A 278 -11.73 -8.91 9.47
N HIS A 279 -11.75 -8.15 8.38
CA HIS A 279 -10.66 -7.24 8.02
C HIS A 279 -10.71 -5.94 8.83
N SER A 280 -9.53 -5.37 9.04
CA SER A 280 -9.29 -4.04 9.58
C SER A 280 -9.83 -2.99 8.61
N VAL A 281 -10.32 -1.87 9.15
CA VAL A 281 -10.70 -0.70 8.33
C VAL A 281 -9.51 -0.17 7.52
N SER A 282 -8.27 -0.40 7.98
CA SER A 282 -7.04 -0.05 7.27
C SER A 282 -6.81 -0.88 6.00
N SER A 283 -7.57 -1.96 5.80
CA SER A 283 -7.54 -2.73 4.56
C SER A 283 -8.35 -2.08 3.44
N PHE A 284 -9.23 -1.13 3.76
CA PHE A 284 -10.12 -0.44 2.82
C PHE A 284 -9.86 1.06 2.72
N LEU A 285 -9.23 1.64 3.75
CA LEU A 285 -8.96 3.07 3.87
C LEU A 285 -7.46 3.35 3.87
N THR A 286 -7.08 4.53 3.41
CA THR A 286 -5.72 5.04 3.46
C THR A 286 -5.68 6.53 3.76
N VAL A 287 -4.51 7.01 4.21
CA VAL A 287 -4.19 8.44 4.38
C VAL A 287 -2.93 8.83 3.58
N TRP A 288 -2.43 7.89 2.76
CA TRP A 288 -1.09 7.98 2.18
C TRP A 288 -1.08 8.28 0.68
N THR A 289 -2.21 8.26 0.00
CA THR A 289 -2.20 8.27 -1.48
C THR A 289 -2.19 9.68 -2.06
N ALA A 290 -2.68 10.70 -1.35
CA ALA A 290 -2.65 12.12 -1.78
C ALA A 290 -1.26 12.77 -1.59
N LEU A 291 -0.22 12.18 -2.17
CA LEU A 291 1.14 12.70 -2.10
C LEU A 291 1.47 13.50 -3.35
N SER A 292 2.03 14.68 -3.14
CA SER A 292 2.70 15.45 -4.17
C SER A 292 3.96 16.07 -3.57
N THR A 293 5.00 16.24 -4.39
CA THR A 293 6.16 17.01 -3.95
C THR A 293 5.76 18.48 -3.81
N ARG A 294 6.44 19.21 -2.92
CA ARG A 294 6.22 20.67 -2.80
C ARG A 294 6.43 21.41 -4.13
N ALA A 295 7.29 20.88 -5.01
CA ALA A 295 7.53 21.42 -6.34
C ALA A 295 6.35 21.17 -7.28
N GLU A 296 5.81 19.95 -7.32
CA GLU A 296 4.58 19.60 -8.06
C GLU A 296 3.40 20.45 -7.58
N HIS A 297 3.17 20.51 -6.27
CA HIS A 297 2.11 21.33 -5.70
C HIS A 297 2.29 22.83 -6.00
N ALA A 298 3.53 23.33 -6.07
CA ALA A 298 3.81 24.71 -6.47
C ALA A 298 3.56 24.96 -7.97
N GLN A 299 3.82 23.97 -8.83
CA GLN A 299 3.52 24.03 -10.26
C GLN A 299 2.02 23.96 -10.53
N GLU A 300 1.27 23.11 -9.83
CA GLU A 300 -0.19 23.05 -9.91
C GLU A 300 -0.84 24.39 -9.51
N LEU A 301 -0.38 24.99 -8.41
CA LEU A 301 -0.83 26.32 -8.00
C LEU A 301 -0.43 27.43 -8.99
N GLY A 302 0.72 27.28 -9.66
CA GLY A 302 1.17 28.21 -10.72
C GLY A 302 0.31 28.12 -11.97
N ASN A 303 -0.01 26.89 -12.41
CA ASN A 303 -0.83 26.64 -13.60
C ASN A 303 -2.31 26.97 -13.38
N ALA A 304 -2.83 26.81 -12.16
CA ALA A 304 -4.18 27.26 -11.80
C ALA A 304 -4.34 28.79 -11.84
N GLY A 305 -3.23 29.55 -11.73
CA GLY A 305 -3.22 31.02 -11.79
C GLY A 305 -3.28 31.62 -13.20
N ASP A 306 -2.82 30.89 -14.22
CA ASP A 306 -2.72 31.39 -15.60
C ASP A 306 -3.85 30.92 -16.53
N ALA A 307 -4.63 29.91 -16.13
CA ALA A 307 -5.73 29.38 -16.94
C ALA A 307 -6.93 30.34 -17.11
N ASN A 308 -6.95 31.48 -16.40
CA ASN A 308 -8.08 32.43 -16.44
C ASN A 308 -7.77 33.76 -17.14
N ASN A 309 -6.62 33.91 -17.82
CA ASN A 309 -6.24 35.18 -18.46
C ASN A 309 -5.66 35.03 -19.88
N GLY A 310 -6.15 34.05 -20.64
CA GLY A 310 -5.74 33.80 -22.02
C GLY A 310 -6.91 33.88 -23.00
N GLY A 311 -7.53 35.06 -23.17
CA GLY A 311 -8.68 35.15 -24.07
C GLY A 311 -9.24 36.53 -24.36
N GLN A 312 -8.45 37.50 -24.84
CA GLN A 312 -8.91 38.45 -25.89
C GLN A 312 -7.82 39.42 -26.36
N GLY A 313 -7.67 39.51 -27.70
CA GLY A 313 -6.86 40.49 -28.42
C GLY A 313 -5.73 39.81 -29.19
N GLY A 314 -5.79 39.56 -30.49
CA GLY A 314 -6.41 40.34 -31.56
C GLY A 314 -5.29 40.99 -32.39
N GLY A 315 -5.15 40.57 -33.65
CA GLY A 315 -4.54 41.41 -34.69
C GLY A 315 -3.10 41.07 -35.08
N ASN A 316 -2.97 40.36 -36.20
CA ASN A 316 -1.85 40.51 -37.14
C ASN A 316 -1.72 42.01 -37.53
N PRO A 317 -0.52 42.59 -37.65
CA PRO A 317 -0.05 42.85 -39.01
C PRO A 317 1.48 42.76 -39.19
N ASN A 318 1.83 42.10 -40.29
CA ASN A 318 3.04 42.31 -41.06
C ASN A 318 3.10 43.74 -41.63
N VAL A 319 3.91 44.65 -41.07
CA VAL A 319 4.45 45.84 -41.78
C VAL A 319 5.84 46.20 -41.23
N SER A 320 6.81 46.17 -42.12
CA SER A 320 8.17 46.72 -42.00
C SER A 320 8.18 48.24 -41.78
N GLY A 321 9.02 48.76 -40.89
CA GLY A 321 9.21 50.20 -40.74
C GLY A 321 10.32 50.61 -39.79
N ASN A 322 11.30 51.31 -40.35
CA ASN A 322 12.58 51.76 -39.80
C ASN A 322 12.47 52.92 -38.78
N GLN A 323 13.40 52.95 -37.80
CA GLN A 323 14.05 54.15 -37.21
C GLN A 323 13.35 55.02 -36.12
N PRO A 324 14.10 55.88 -35.36
CA PRO A 324 14.18 55.79 -33.89
C PRO A 324 13.93 57.10 -33.10
N GLY A 325 13.80 56.99 -31.78
CA GLY A 325 14.28 58.00 -30.83
C GLY A 325 13.23 58.73 -29.96
N GLY A 326 13.54 58.82 -28.66
CA GLY A 326 13.47 60.10 -27.95
C GLY A 326 12.38 60.34 -26.90
N PHE A 327 12.86 60.54 -25.66
CA PHE A 327 12.35 61.45 -24.61
C PHE A 327 11.19 61.04 -23.67
N ALA A 328 11.61 60.67 -22.46
CA ALA A 328 11.27 61.25 -21.14
C ALA A 328 10.03 62.16 -20.96
N GLY A 329 9.28 61.90 -19.87
CA GLY A 329 8.76 62.98 -19.01
C GLY A 329 7.41 62.78 -18.31
N ALA A 330 7.48 62.63 -16.98
CA ALA A 330 6.64 63.26 -15.95
C ALA A 330 5.23 62.74 -15.59
N ASN A 331 5.14 62.27 -14.33
CA ASN A 331 4.14 62.56 -13.27
C ASN A 331 2.86 63.34 -13.61
N ALA A 332 1.69 62.81 -13.24
CA ALA A 332 0.89 63.25 -12.07
C ALA A 332 -0.48 62.52 -11.98
N PRO A 333 -1.11 62.45 -10.78
CA PRO A 333 -2.23 61.57 -10.48
C PRO A 333 -3.60 62.28 -10.37
N SER A 334 -4.68 61.58 -10.71
CA SER A 334 -6.06 61.83 -10.23
C SER A 334 -6.89 60.58 -10.56
N GLY A 335 -7.55 59.87 -9.65
CA GLY A 335 -8.50 60.40 -8.67
C GLY A 335 -9.88 60.43 -9.32
N GLY A 336 -10.63 59.32 -9.24
CA GLY A 336 -11.96 59.22 -9.86
C GLY A 336 -12.69 57.94 -9.44
N VAL A 337 -13.44 58.06 -8.35
CA VAL A 337 -14.44 57.12 -7.83
C VAL A 337 -15.72 57.28 -8.67
N ASP A 338 -16.28 56.18 -9.16
CA ASP A 338 -17.72 55.86 -9.14
C ASP A 338 -18.01 54.69 -10.12
N SER A 339 -18.08 53.48 -9.56
CA SER A 339 -18.58 52.30 -10.25
C SER A 339 -20.09 52.26 -10.14
N ASN A 340 -20.73 52.63 -11.25
CA ASN A 340 -22.16 52.47 -11.45
C ASN A 340 -22.51 50.98 -11.64
N VAL A 341 -23.52 50.54 -10.91
CA VAL A 341 -24.10 49.20 -10.91
C VAL A 341 -25.01 49.03 -12.12
N GLY A 342 -24.91 47.88 -12.79
CA GLY A 342 -25.97 47.36 -13.65
C GLY A 342 -25.43 46.52 -14.81
N GLY A 343 -25.89 45.27 -14.91
CA GLY A 343 -25.73 44.51 -16.15
C GLY A 343 -25.75 43.00 -16.00
N SER A 344 -26.95 42.44 -15.96
CA SER A 344 -27.28 41.02 -16.14
C SER A 344 -26.79 40.47 -17.49
N ALA A 345 -26.26 39.24 -17.51
CA ALA A 345 -26.34 38.23 -18.59
C ALA A 345 -25.61 36.96 -18.08
N SER A 346 -26.16 35.75 -17.95
CA SER A 346 -26.86 34.87 -18.90
C SER A 346 -26.07 34.58 -20.19
N SER A 347 -25.19 33.57 -20.14
CA SER A 347 -24.76 32.70 -21.24
C SER A 347 -23.72 31.75 -20.66
N GLY A 348 -23.62 30.47 -20.96
CA GLY A 348 -24.16 29.66 -22.04
C GLY A 348 -23.17 28.50 -22.16
N ALA A 349 -23.64 27.28 -21.88
CA ALA A 349 -22.81 26.09 -21.91
C ALA A 349 -22.27 25.87 -23.32
N GLY A 350 -20.97 26.08 -23.48
CA GLY A 350 -20.21 25.77 -24.68
C GLY A 350 -19.46 24.47 -24.48
N ALA A 351 -19.94 23.42 -25.13
CA ALA A 351 -19.20 22.18 -25.34
C ALA A 351 -17.88 22.49 -26.07
N GLY A 352 -16.75 22.09 -25.48
CA GLY A 352 -15.42 22.35 -26.01
C GLY A 352 -14.46 21.21 -25.71
N GLY A 353 -14.14 20.45 -26.75
CA GLY A 353 -12.79 19.98 -27.05
C GLY A 353 -12.06 19.16 -26.00
N GLN A 354 -12.15 17.85 -26.16
CA GLN A 354 -11.29 16.85 -25.55
C GLN A 354 -9.84 17.06 -26.01
N GLY A 355 -9.09 17.87 -25.28
CA GLY A 355 -7.64 17.99 -25.37
C GLY A 355 -7.02 17.17 -24.25
N GLY A 356 -6.22 16.16 -24.61
CA GLY A 356 -5.52 15.29 -23.68
C GLY A 356 -4.54 16.07 -22.80
N ALA A 357 -5.02 16.49 -21.64
CA ALA A 357 -4.19 16.65 -20.46
C ALA A 357 -4.31 15.34 -19.70
N SER A 358 -3.22 14.58 -19.64
CA SER A 358 -3.01 13.59 -18.58
C SER A 358 -3.01 14.36 -17.27
N THR A 359 -4.20 14.63 -16.76
CA THR A 359 -4.42 15.05 -15.38
C THR A 359 -4.25 13.76 -14.60
N THR A 360 -2.99 13.42 -14.35
CA THR A 360 -2.63 12.52 -13.27
C THR A 360 -3.25 13.14 -12.04
N THR A 361 -4.47 12.72 -11.70
CA THR A 361 -5.14 13.07 -10.46
C THR A 361 -4.49 12.19 -9.41
N THR A 362 -3.18 12.39 -9.24
CA THR A 362 -2.28 11.54 -8.47
C THR A 362 -2.74 11.63 -7.02
N GLY A 363 -3.33 10.53 -6.54
CA GLY A 363 -3.54 10.31 -5.12
C GLY A 363 -4.98 10.33 -4.58
N ILE A 364 -5.98 10.45 -5.45
CA ILE A 364 -7.40 10.22 -5.09
C ILE A 364 -7.99 9.02 -5.85
N ALA A 365 -7.47 8.73 -7.03
CA ALA A 365 -7.97 7.65 -7.86
C ALA A 365 -7.65 6.27 -7.25
N VAL A 366 -8.63 5.38 -7.30
CA VAL A 366 -8.56 4.02 -6.75
C VAL A 366 -8.12 3.02 -7.83
N ASN A 367 -7.08 2.22 -7.58
CA ASN A 367 -6.62 1.21 -8.53
C ASN A 367 -7.65 0.08 -8.71
N LEU A 368 -8.26 -0.01 -9.89
CA LEU A 368 -9.28 -1.01 -10.24
C LEU A 368 -8.77 -2.45 -10.19
N ASN A 369 -7.48 -2.67 -10.43
CA ASN A 369 -6.95 -4.02 -10.50
C ASN A 369 -6.82 -4.68 -9.13
N THR A 370 -6.68 -3.89 -8.07
CA THR A 370 -6.33 -4.36 -6.72
C THR A 370 -7.36 -3.94 -5.66
N ALA A 371 -8.24 -2.98 -5.96
CA ALA A 371 -9.18 -2.41 -5.00
C ALA A 371 -10.19 -3.42 -4.46
N PRO A 372 -10.40 -3.51 -3.14
CA PRO A 372 -11.44 -4.36 -2.57
C PRO A 372 -12.83 -4.04 -3.13
N GLY A 373 -13.67 -5.06 -3.30
CA GLY A 373 -15.03 -4.87 -3.80
C GLY A 373 -15.87 -3.87 -2.98
N ALA A 374 -15.69 -3.85 -1.66
CA ALA A 374 -16.33 -2.86 -0.77
C ALA A 374 -15.92 -1.42 -1.07
N VAL A 375 -14.66 -1.18 -1.49
CA VAL A 375 -14.18 0.15 -1.88
C VAL A 375 -14.82 0.55 -3.21
N LEU A 376 -14.76 -0.33 -4.22
CA LEU A 376 -15.30 -0.08 -5.56
C LEU A 376 -16.81 0.24 -5.51
N LYS A 377 -17.59 -0.60 -4.82
CA LYS A 377 -19.04 -0.40 -4.67
C LYS A 377 -19.40 0.87 -3.91
N ALA A 378 -18.54 1.34 -3.00
CA ALA A 378 -18.80 2.54 -2.23
C ALA A 378 -18.47 3.86 -2.94
N LEU A 379 -17.74 3.83 -4.07
CA LEU A 379 -17.31 5.05 -4.79
C LEU A 379 -18.49 5.90 -5.27
N PHE A 380 -19.62 5.27 -5.60
CA PHE A 380 -20.82 5.92 -6.12
C PHE A 380 -22.06 5.53 -5.32
N ASP A 381 -23.13 6.31 -5.43
CA ASP A 381 -24.45 5.87 -4.95
C ASP A 381 -25.01 4.82 -5.93
N ASP A 382 -25.70 3.80 -5.42
CA ASP A 382 -26.35 2.76 -6.24
C ASP A 382 -27.32 3.32 -7.30
N ARG A 383 -27.81 4.55 -7.10
CA ARG A 383 -28.65 5.28 -8.05
C ARG A 383 -27.87 5.91 -9.20
N GLU A 384 -26.59 6.21 -8.99
CA GLU A 384 -25.70 6.80 -9.98
C GLU A 384 -25.03 5.70 -10.80
N VAL A 385 -24.40 4.74 -10.13
CA VAL A 385 -23.74 3.61 -10.78
C VAL A 385 -24.29 2.32 -10.17
N PRO A 386 -24.97 1.46 -10.96
CA PRO A 386 -25.55 0.22 -10.44
C PRO A 386 -24.48 -0.69 -9.83
N PRO A 387 -24.73 -1.34 -8.67
CA PRO A 387 -23.78 -2.25 -8.03
C PRO A 387 -23.32 -3.40 -8.95
N GLN A 388 -24.18 -3.83 -9.87
CA GLN A 388 -23.88 -4.91 -10.83
C GLN A 388 -22.75 -4.55 -11.79
N PHE A 389 -22.56 -3.25 -12.08
CA PHE A 389 -21.42 -2.80 -12.88
C PHE A 389 -20.11 -3.11 -12.14
N TRP A 390 -20.04 -2.84 -10.84
CA TRP A 390 -18.87 -3.15 -10.02
C TRP A 390 -18.67 -4.65 -9.83
N ASP A 391 -19.75 -5.43 -9.75
CA ASP A 391 -19.65 -6.89 -9.78
C ASP A 391 -19.02 -7.37 -11.10
N GLY A 392 -19.38 -6.78 -12.24
CA GLY A 392 -18.77 -7.07 -13.55
C GLY A 392 -17.29 -6.68 -13.62
N VAL A 393 -16.89 -5.55 -13.02
CA VAL A 393 -15.48 -5.15 -12.91
C VAL A 393 -14.68 -6.18 -12.10
N ILE A 394 -15.22 -6.62 -10.96
CA ILE A 394 -14.60 -7.62 -10.08
C ILE A 394 -14.54 -8.98 -10.79
N GLU A 395 -15.63 -9.39 -11.45
CA GLU A 395 -15.68 -10.64 -12.21
C GLU A 395 -14.64 -10.63 -13.32
N PHE A 396 -14.58 -9.55 -14.12
CA PHE A 396 -13.62 -9.41 -15.22
C PHE A 396 -12.18 -9.64 -14.76
N ARG A 397 -11.73 -8.97 -13.68
CA ARG A 397 -10.37 -9.14 -13.17
C ARG A 397 -10.10 -10.49 -12.48
N ASN A 398 -11.13 -11.31 -12.29
CA ASN A 398 -11.01 -12.66 -11.73
C ASN A 398 -11.15 -13.77 -12.78
N LEU A 399 -11.56 -13.44 -14.01
CA LEU A 399 -11.59 -14.40 -15.12
C LEU A 399 -10.17 -14.84 -15.49
N GLU A 400 -10.02 -16.11 -15.85
CA GLU A 400 -8.77 -16.65 -16.37
C GLU A 400 -8.40 -15.94 -17.69
N ASP A 401 -7.14 -15.53 -17.82
CA ASP A 401 -6.62 -14.96 -19.05
C ASP A 401 -6.19 -16.10 -20.00
N GLU A 402 -7.16 -16.63 -20.74
CA GLU A 402 -6.94 -17.71 -21.71
C GLU A 402 -5.83 -17.38 -22.71
N GLU A 403 -5.71 -16.11 -23.14
CA GLU A 403 -4.66 -15.68 -24.06
C GLU A 403 -3.28 -15.77 -23.42
N ALA A 404 -3.16 -15.38 -22.14
CA ALA A 404 -1.91 -15.54 -21.39
C ALA A 404 -1.56 -17.01 -21.17
N ILE A 405 -2.55 -17.87 -20.88
CA ILE A 405 -2.35 -19.32 -20.73
C ILE A 405 -1.86 -19.94 -22.03
N ASP A 406 -2.52 -19.63 -23.14
CA ASP A 406 -2.17 -20.19 -24.44
C ASP A 406 -0.78 -19.71 -24.88
N LYS A 407 -0.46 -18.43 -24.66
CA LYS A 407 0.87 -17.89 -24.92
C LYS A 407 1.95 -18.59 -24.08
N ALA A 408 1.71 -18.83 -22.78
CA ALA A 408 2.64 -19.55 -21.92
C ALA A 408 2.86 -21.00 -22.41
N LYS A 409 1.79 -21.68 -22.85
CA LYS A 409 1.89 -23.03 -23.44
C LYS A 409 2.66 -23.05 -24.76
N GLU A 410 2.44 -22.05 -25.62
CA GLU A 410 3.17 -21.91 -26.88
C GLU A 410 4.67 -21.66 -26.64
N GLU A 411 5.01 -20.78 -25.69
CA GLU A 411 6.39 -20.49 -25.30
C GLU A 411 7.11 -21.71 -24.68
N ALA A 412 6.37 -22.57 -23.98
CA ALA A 412 6.84 -23.85 -23.45
C ALA A 412 6.98 -24.96 -24.51
N GLY A 413 6.72 -24.67 -25.79
CA GLY A 413 6.82 -25.66 -26.87
C GLY A 413 5.77 -26.78 -26.79
N GLY A 414 4.65 -26.53 -26.10
CA GLY A 414 3.57 -27.50 -25.91
C GLY A 414 3.82 -28.54 -24.82
N GLU A 415 4.89 -28.40 -24.02
CA GLU A 415 5.03 -29.15 -22.76
C GLU A 415 4.10 -28.55 -21.68
N GLU A 416 3.47 -29.39 -20.86
CA GLU A 416 2.71 -28.92 -19.69
C GLU A 416 3.71 -28.26 -18.73
N LEU A 417 3.67 -26.92 -18.68
CA LEU A 417 4.40 -26.15 -17.67
C LEU A 417 3.96 -26.62 -16.28
N GLU A 418 4.91 -26.85 -15.38
CA GLU A 418 4.59 -27.09 -13.98
C GLU A 418 3.78 -25.89 -13.47
N PRO A 419 2.59 -26.10 -12.89
CA PRO A 419 1.76 -25.01 -12.42
C PRO A 419 2.50 -24.24 -11.33
N GLU A 420 2.57 -22.91 -11.47
CA GLU A 420 3.01 -22.07 -10.38
C GLU A 420 2.05 -22.24 -9.21
N VAL A 421 2.58 -22.54 -8.03
CA VAL A 421 1.78 -22.71 -6.82
C VAL A 421 1.97 -21.53 -5.87
N ASP A 422 0.90 -21.15 -5.19
CA ASP A 422 0.91 -20.11 -4.17
C ASP A 422 1.58 -20.58 -2.86
N GLU A 423 1.62 -19.71 -1.84
CA GLU A 423 2.17 -20.03 -0.53
C GLU A 423 1.47 -21.21 0.18
N TRP A 424 0.32 -21.66 -0.35
CA TRP A 424 -0.51 -22.75 0.14
C TRP A 424 -0.58 -23.93 -0.83
N GLY A 425 0.30 -24.00 -1.84
CA GLY A 425 0.33 -25.10 -2.80
C GLY A 425 -0.84 -25.12 -3.78
N LYS A 426 -1.66 -24.06 -3.84
CA LYS A 426 -2.74 -23.93 -4.81
C LYS A 426 -2.20 -23.36 -6.12
N GLU A 427 -2.64 -23.93 -7.24
CA GLU A 427 -2.28 -23.43 -8.57
C GLU A 427 -2.70 -21.97 -8.75
N ILE A 428 -1.74 -21.15 -9.17
CA ILE A 428 -1.94 -19.75 -9.52
C ILE A 428 -2.33 -19.70 -10.99
N LYS A 429 -3.58 -19.37 -11.24
CA LYS A 429 -4.09 -19.16 -12.59
C LYS A 429 -3.91 -17.70 -12.99
N PRO A 430 -3.36 -17.40 -14.18
CA PRO A 430 -3.27 -16.03 -14.66
C PRO A 430 -4.68 -15.47 -14.87
N ARG A 431 -4.97 -14.32 -14.25
CA ARG A 431 -6.28 -13.65 -14.30
C ARG A 431 -6.25 -12.37 -15.14
N LYS A 432 -7.32 -12.03 -15.85
CA LYS A 432 -7.37 -10.77 -16.59
C LYS A 432 -7.18 -9.57 -15.66
N TYR A 433 -6.72 -8.46 -16.21
CA TYR A 433 -6.60 -7.19 -15.51
C TYR A 433 -6.80 -6.03 -16.50
N PHE A 434 -7.14 -4.85 -15.98
CA PHE A 434 -7.30 -3.64 -16.77
C PHE A 434 -5.91 -3.08 -17.10
N LYS A 435 -5.56 -3.11 -18.39
CA LYS A 435 -4.32 -2.50 -18.94
C LYS A 435 -4.49 -0.99 -19.12
N SER A 436 -5.74 -0.55 -19.25
CA SER A 436 -6.08 0.86 -19.35
C SER A 436 -7.49 1.13 -18.84
N LEU A 437 -7.79 2.39 -18.53
CA LEU A 437 -9.17 2.80 -18.22
C LEU A 437 -10.12 2.68 -19.43
N THR A 438 -9.59 2.49 -20.65
CA THR A 438 -10.43 2.27 -21.83
C THR A 438 -11.04 0.88 -21.87
N ASP A 439 -10.43 -0.08 -21.16
CA ASP A 439 -10.87 -1.48 -21.05
C ASP A 439 -12.17 -1.59 -20.25
N LEU A 440 -12.56 -0.54 -19.50
CA LEU A 440 -13.89 -0.44 -18.86
C LEU A 440 -15.05 -0.59 -19.85
N LYS A 441 -14.82 -0.32 -21.14
CA LYS A 441 -15.81 -0.55 -22.21
C LYS A 441 -16.13 -2.01 -22.46
N GLU A 442 -15.29 -2.93 -22.00
CA GLU A 442 -15.51 -4.37 -22.11
C GLU A 442 -16.49 -4.89 -21.04
N ILE A 443 -16.76 -4.07 -20.01
CA ILE A 443 -17.65 -4.44 -18.91
C ILE A 443 -19.10 -4.21 -19.30
N ASP A 444 -19.94 -5.23 -19.10
CA ASP A 444 -21.38 -5.11 -19.32
C ASP A 444 -21.98 -3.98 -18.45
N GLY A 445 -22.87 -3.21 -19.04
CA GLY A 445 -23.45 -2.03 -18.40
C GLY A 445 -22.65 -0.73 -18.55
N TRP A 446 -21.39 -0.73 -19.01
CA TRP A 446 -20.64 0.52 -19.22
C TRP A 446 -21.35 1.45 -20.21
N GLU A 447 -21.84 0.91 -21.32
CA GLU A 447 -22.57 1.67 -22.34
C GLU A 447 -23.92 2.22 -21.84
N ASN A 448 -24.46 1.65 -20.75
CA ASN A 448 -25.71 2.09 -20.15
C ASN A 448 -25.52 3.30 -19.21
N LEU A 449 -24.29 3.58 -18.77
CA LEU A 449 -23.97 4.76 -17.97
C LEU A 449 -24.01 6.03 -18.83
N GLU A 450 -24.49 7.12 -18.25
CA GLU A 450 -24.45 8.41 -18.93
C GLU A 450 -22.99 8.86 -19.15
N PRO A 451 -22.66 9.59 -20.22
CA PRO A 451 -21.29 10.04 -20.48
C PRO A 451 -20.67 10.84 -19.34
N GLN A 452 -21.49 11.57 -18.57
CA GLN A 452 -21.03 12.28 -17.37
C GLN A 452 -20.62 11.30 -16.26
N GLN A 453 -21.40 10.24 -16.03
CA GLN A 453 -21.09 9.20 -15.04
C GLN A 453 -19.84 8.43 -15.43
N GLN A 454 -19.67 8.11 -16.72
CA GLN A 454 -18.45 7.48 -17.24
C GLN A 454 -17.20 8.34 -16.97
N ALA A 455 -17.30 9.66 -17.20
CA ALA A 455 -16.21 10.59 -16.91
C ALA A 455 -15.91 10.68 -15.41
N GLU A 456 -16.93 10.71 -14.56
CA GLU A 456 -16.77 10.70 -13.10
C GLU A 456 -16.12 9.39 -12.61
N VAL A 457 -16.51 8.23 -13.17
CA VAL A 457 -15.86 6.94 -12.88
C VAL A 457 -14.39 6.99 -13.26
N GLN A 458 -14.07 7.41 -14.49
CA GLN A 458 -12.68 7.51 -14.96
C GLN A 458 -11.82 8.49 -14.15
N GLN A 459 -12.43 9.48 -13.49
CA GLN A 459 -11.72 10.41 -12.63
C GLN A 459 -11.38 9.82 -11.25
N LEU A 460 -12.20 8.89 -10.74
CA LEU A 460 -12.03 8.31 -9.41
C LEU A 460 -11.27 6.99 -9.41
N VAL A 461 -10.88 6.48 -10.57
CA VAL A 461 -10.24 5.17 -10.68
C VAL A 461 -8.98 5.22 -11.54
N ALA A 462 -8.05 4.31 -11.28
CA ALA A 462 -6.76 4.19 -11.95
C ALA A 462 -6.44 2.70 -12.21
N VAL A 463 -5.35 2.46 -12.92
CA VAL A 463 -4.77 1.12 -13.13
C VAL A 463 -3.32 1.05 -12.64
N GLN A 464 -2.84 2.10 -11.98
CA GLN A 464 -1.46 2.26 -11.52
C GLN A 464 -1.46 2.63 -10.04
N SER A 465 -0.39 2.26 -9.37
CA SER A 465 -0.18 2.47 -7.96
C SER A 465 1.22 3.03 -7.71
N ASN A 466 1.28 3.96 -6.77
CA ASN A 466 2.48 4.65 -6.33
C ASN A 466 2.74 4.37 -4.86
N VAL A 467 1.74 3.99 -4.06
CA VAL A 467 1.92 3.81 -2.62
C VAL A 467 1.63 2.37 -2.22
N PHE A 468 2.54 1.78 -1.44
CA PHE A 468 2.46 0.39 -1.02
C PHE A 468 2.73 0.25 0.48
N SER A 469 1.94 -0.58 1.15
CA SER A 469 2.22 -1.09 2.49
C SER A 469 2.88 -2.46 2.39
N ILE A 470 4.08 -2.59 2.93
CA ILE A 470 4.82 -3.85 3.00
C ILE A 470 4.70 -4.37 4.43
N TYR A 471 4.19 -5.59 4.55
CA TYR A 471 4.07 -6.31 5.81
C TYR A 471 5.05 -7.47 5.83
N ILE A 472 5.90 -7.52 6.85
CA ILE A 472 6.86 -8.61 7.06
C ILE A 472 6.58 -9.22 8.42
N THR A 473 6.14 -10.48 8.42
CA THR A 473 5.88 -11.27 9.63
C THR A 473 7.00 -12.26 9.85
N ALA A 474 7.84 -12.01 10.84
CA ALA A 474 8.89 -12.90 11.28
C ALA A 474 8.41 -13.84 12.38
N ARG A 475 8.74 -15.13 12.27
CA ARG A 475 8.37 -16.18 13.21
C ARG A 475 9.58 -17.01 13.59
N LYS A 476 9.71 -17.30 14.88
CA LYS A 476 10.72 -18.22 15.40
C LYS A 476 10.06 -19.19 16.37
N ARG A 477 10.34 -20.48 16.17
CA ARG A 477 9.87 -21.55 17.04
C ARG A 477 10.45 -21.37 18.44
N THR A 478 9.61 -21.40 19.46
CA THR A 478 10.04 -21.28 20.87
C THR A 478 9.93 -22.59 21.65
N ALA A 479 9.17 -23.56 21.13
CA ALA A 479 9.01 -24.87 21.73
C ALA A 479 10.15 -25.82 21.34
N ILE A 480 10.68 -26.54 22.34
CA ILE A 480 11.74 -27.56 22.19
C ILE A 480 11.15 -28.92 21.72
N GLU A 481 9.83 -29.11 21.80
CA GLU A 481 9.20 -30.46 21.75
C GLU A 481 8.54 -30.86 20.42
N ASP A 482 8.40 -29.98 19.44
CA ASP A 482 7.82 -30.41 18.16
C ASP A 482 8.93 -30.89 17.21
N GLY A 483 9.03 -32.22 17.11
CA GLY A 483 9.87 -32.93 16.15
C GLY A 483 9.76 -32.35 14.74
N SER A 484 10.87 -32.42 14.03
CA SER A 484 11.15 -31.85 12.71
C SER A 484 10.42 -32.53 11.55
N GLU A 485 9.12 -32.76 11.66
CA GLU A 485 8.34 -33.11 10.48
C GLU A 485 8.02 -31.81 9.74
N ALA A 486 8.69 -31.64 8.59
CA ALA A 486 8.18 -30.78 7.54
C ALA A 486 6.85 -31.41 7.12
N PHE A 487 5.75 -30.77 7.51
CA PHE A 487 4.43 -31.22 7.10
C PHE A 487 4.20 -30.72 5.68
N ASP A 488 3.88 -31.63 4.78
CA ASP A 488 3.59 -31.32 3.38
C ASP A 488 2.21 -30.65 3.20
N ASP A 489 1.36 -30.60 4.24
CA ASP A 489 0.01 -30.00 4.17
C ASP A 489 0.01 -28.51 4.61
N PRO A 490 -0.26 -27.58 3.69
CA PRO A 490 -0.34 -26.15 3.97
C PRO A 490 -1.47 -25.78 4.95
N ALA A 491 -2.57 -26.55 4.98
CA ALA A 491 -3.67 -26.31 5.92
C ALA A 491 -3.29 -26.62 7.37
N GLU A 492 -2.42 -27.61 7.61
CA GLU A 492 -1.87 -27.89 8.93
C GLU A 492 -0.86 -26.82 9.36
N THR A 493 -0.03 -26.33 8.44
CA THR A 493 0.88 -25.22 8.68
C THR A 493 0.12 -24.00 9.17
N ARG A 494 -1.00 -23.66 8.52
CA ARG A 494 -1.88 -22.56 8.94
C ARG A 494 -2.47 -22.74 10.34
N LYS A 495 -3.10 -23.89 10.61
CA LYS A 495 -3.68 -24.19 11.93
C LYS A 495 -2.64 -24.09 13.03
N ARG A 496 -1.38 -24.41 12.72
CA ARG A 496 -0.27 -24.31 13.66
C ARG A 496 0.18 -22.86 13.89
N GLU A 497 0.22 -22.05 12.84
CA GLU A 497 0.47 -20.60 12.95
C GLU A 497 -0.56 -19.95 13.88
N GLU A 498 -1.83 -20.37 13.81
CA GLU A 498 -2.92 -19.87 14.67
C GLU A 498 -2.85 -20.38 16.12
N ARG A 499 -2.25 -21.55 16.38
CA ARG A 499 -2.16 -22.16 17.73
C ARG A 499 -1.18 -21.48 18.70
N GLY A 500 -0.40 -20.49 18.25
CA GLY A 500 0.36 -19.60 19.15
C GLY A 500 1.68 -20.15 19.72
N GLY A 501 2.39 -21.04 19.02
CA GLY A 501 3.67 -21.61 19.47
C GLY A 501 4.95 -20.82 19.11
N TYR A 502 4.80 -19.68 18.44
CA TYR A 502 5.90 -18.94 17.84
C TYR A 502 6.07 -17.59 18.52
N LEU A 503 7.32 -17.17 18.72
CA LEU A 503 7.60 -15.75 18.85
C LEU A 503 7.33 -15.13 17.48
N THR A 504 6.45 -14.14 17.44
CA THR A 504 6.03 -13.49 16.19
C THR A 504 6.30 -12.00 16.30
N ARG A 505 6.82 -11.43 15.21
CA ARG A 505 7.09 -10.00 15.06
C ARG A 505 6.58 -9.59 13.69
N THR A 506 5.55 -8.75 13.64
CA THR A 506 5.05 -8.21 12.38
C THR A 506 5.38 -6.72 12.30
N VAL A 507 5.96 -6.33 11.17
CA VAL A 507 6.32 -4.95 10.86
C VAL A 507 5.60 -4.52 9.60
N ARG A 508 5.05 -3.31 9.62
CA ARG A 508 4.48 -2.62 8.48
C ARG A 508 5.38 -1.45 8.10
N ILE A 509 5.61 -1.29 6.81
CA ILE A 509 6.38 -0.20 6.20
C ILE A 509 5.51 0.37 5.10
N VAL A 510 5.42 1.70 4.99
CA VAL A 510 4.71 2.35 3.88
C VAL A 510 5.72 3.05 3.00
N VAL A 511 5.68 2.76 1.71
CA VAL A 511 6.60 3.33 0.71
C VAL A 511 5.84 4.05 -0.39
N TRP A 512 6.43 5.13 -0.86
CA TRP A 512 5.99 5.86 -2.05
C TRP A 512 6.98 5.63 -3.18
N ARG A 513 6.52 4.95 -4.22
CA ARG A 513 7.18 4.73 -5.51
C ARG A 513 6.94 5.94 -6.41
N ARG A 514 8.03 6.56 -6.86
CA ARG A 514 7.99 7.67 -7.81
C ARG A 514 9.04 7.48 -8.91
N ALA A 515 8.79 8.08 -10.06
CA ALA A 515 9.82 8.24 -11.07
C ALA A 515 10.91 9.19 -10.52
N GLY A 516 12.07 8.64 -10.17
CA GLY A 516 13.25 9.43 -9.81
C GLY A 516 13.90 9.94 -11.10
N GLY A 517 14.30 11.21 -11.11
CA GLY A 517 14.72 11.93 -12.33
C GLY A 517 15.69 11.15 -13.24
N THR A 518 17.00 11.20 -12.96
CA THR A 518 18.02 10.54 -13.81
C THR A 518 18.31 9.10 -13.42
N ASP A 519 17.93 8.69 -12.21
CA ASP A 519 18.40 7.45 -11.58
C ASP A 519 17.33 6.33 -11.59
N GLY A 520 16.23 6.53 -12.33
CA GLY A 520 15.11 5.60 -12.41
C GLY A 520 14.19 5.68 -11.21
N VAL A 521 13.42 4.62 -10.97
CA VAL A 521 12.38 4.56 -9.92
C VAL A 521 12.98 4.71 -8.52
N GLU A 522 12.46 5.65 -7.74
CA GLU A 522 12.85 5.89 -6.35
C GLU A 522 11.73 5.44 -5.40
N LEU A 523 12.10 4.72 -4.34
CA LEU A 523 11.21 4.38 -3.23
C LEU A 523 11.51 5.27 -2.03
N VAL A 524 10.55 6.09 -1.64
CA VAL A 524 10.63 6.96 -0.47
C VAL A 524 9.81 6.35 0.67
N PRO A 525 10.42 5.92 1.78
CA PRO A 525 9.65 5.42 2.91
C PRO A 525 8.88 6.58 3.58
N LEU A 526 7.57 6.44 3.66
CA LEU A 526 6.66 7.35 4.37
C LEU A 526 6.56 6.96 5.84
N GLU A 527 6.47 5.65 6.10
CA GLU A 527 6.48 5.04 7.42
C GLU A 527 7.55 3.96 7.41
N THR A 528 8.67 4.22 8.08
CA THR A 528 9.87 3.37 7.97
C THR A 528 9.76 2.07 8.74
N TRP A 529 9.01 2.04 9.84
CA TRP A 529 8.92 0.88 10.73
C TRP A 529 7.78 1.02 11.74
N GLU A 530 6.65 0.36 11.48
CA GLU A 530 5.55 0.24 12.44
C GLU A 530 5.47 -1.20 12.94
N THR A 531 5.64 -1.43 14.24
CA THR A 531 5.35 -2.75 14.81
C THR A 531 3.83 -2.90 14.98
N ILE A 532 3.30 -3.99 14.44
CA ILE A 532 1.91 -4.39 14.65
C ILE A 532 1.87 -5.76 15.33
N ASP A 533 0.80 -6.00 16.08
CA ASP A 533 0.62 -7.19 16.91
C ASP A 533 -0.39 -8.18 16.31
N PHE A 534 -0.72 -8.01 15.04
CA PHE A 534 -1.51 -8.92 14.24
C PHE A 534 -0.84 -9.17 12.89
N ALA A 535 -1.09 -10.33 12.29
CA ALA A 535 -0.69 -10.59 10.91
C ALA A 535 -1.86 -10.18 9.99
N PRO A 536 -1.62 -9.37 8.95
CA PRO A 536 -2.66 -8.98 8.02
C PRO A 536 -3.11 -10.18 7.17
N TYR A 537 -4.40 -10.21 6.87
CA TYR A 537 -5.01 -11.11 5.91
C TYR A 537 -5.23 -10.38 4.59
N GLU A 538 -5.03 -11.12 3.50
CA GLU A 538 -5.33 -10.65 2.16
C GLU A 538 -6.85 -10.45 2.01
N VAL A 539 -7.25 -9.34 1.38
CA VAL A 539 -8.66 -9.09 1.06
C VAL A 539 -8.94 -9.73 -0.29
N LEU A 540 -9.64 -10.87 -0.28
CA LEU A 540 -10.00 -11.62 -1.47
C LEU A 540 -11.37 -11.18 -1.99
N ASP A 541 -11.51 -11.09 -3.31
CA ASP A 541 -12.79 -10.81 -3.97
C ASP A 541 -13.82 -11.91 -3.73
N TYR A 542 -13.34 -13.15 -3.79
CA TYR A 542 -14.11 -14.35 -3.50
C TYR A 542 -13.34 -15.14 -2.44
N PRO A 543 -13.66 -14.95 -1.15
CA PRO A 543 -13.03 -15.75 -0.11
C PRO A 543 -13.43 -17.21 -0.32
N ASP A 544 -12.43 -18.06 -0.55
CA ASP A 544 -12.62 -19.51 -0.54
C ASP A 544 -13.23 -19.90 0.82
N GLU A 545 -14.38 -20.57 0.83
CA GLU A 545 -15.04 -21.03 2.07
C GLU A 545 -14.12 -21.95 2.92
N GLU A 546 -13.11 -22.56 2.28
CA GLU A 546 -12.14 -23.45 2.89
C GLU A 546 -10.81 -22.75 3.31
N ARG A 547 -10.66 -21.43 3.09
CA ARG A 547 -9.39 -20.68 3.28
C ARG A 547 -9.42 -19.59 4.35
#